data_AF-B4JU27-F1
#
_entry.id   AF-B4JU27-F1
#
_cell.length_a   1.000
_cell.length_b   1.000
_cell.length_c   1.000
_cell.angle_alpha   90.00
_cell.angle_beta   90.00
_cell.angle_gamma   90.00
#
_symmetry.space_group_name_H-M   'P 1'
#
loop_
_entity.id
_entity.type
_entity.pdbx_description
1 polymer ?
#
loop_
_entity_poly.entity_id
_entity_poly.type
_entity_poly.pdbx_seq_one_letter_code
_entity_poly.pdbx_strand_id
1 'polypeptide(L)'
;MSEYYSQVPTKEGYRFNLEEPNGSKREEMGIIMNPGQPDEHLVVMGSYSTYDDKTDTETITMYTADKDGYKSRYMIKNRKLSPGALKSAAG
;
A
#
# COMPACT_ATOMS: atom_id res chain seq x y z
N MET A 1 -12.15 -23.29 -3.47
CA MET A 1 -10.97 -22.42 -3.44
C MET A 1 -11.46 -21.06 -2.98
N SER A 2 -11.03 -20.58 -1.82
CA SER A 2 -11.30 -19.21 -1.39
C SER A 2 -10.41 -18.29 -2.19
N GLU A 3 -10.99 -17.45 -3.04
CA GLU A 3 -10.25 -16.40 -3.73
C GLU A 3 -9.86 -15.36 -2.68
N TYR A 4 -8.59 -15.41 -2.26
CA TYR A 4 -7.99 -14.43 -1.35
C TYR A 4 -7.62 -13.14 -2.07
N TYR A 5 -7.82 -13.07 -3.39
CA TYR A 5 -7.54 -11.90 -4.19
C TYR A 5 -8.77 -11.49 -5.00
N SER A 6 -8.88 -10.19 -5.24
CA SER A 6 -9.89 -9.57 -6.07
C SER A 6 -9.20 -8.64 -7.05
N GLN A 7 -9.36 -8.91 -8.34
CA GLN A 7 -8.87 -8.04 -9.41
C GLN A 7 -10.07 -7.53 -10.21
N VAL A 8 -10.30 -6.23 -10.16
CA VAL A 8 -11.39 -5.55 -10.85
C VAL A 8 -10.77 -4.61 -11.90
N PRO A 9 -10.81 -4.96 -13.19
CA PRO A 9 -10.45 -4.00 -14.24
C PRO A 9 -11.52 -2.90 -14.27
N THR A 10 -11.10 -1.65 -14.34
CA THR A 10 -11.98 -0.49 -14.53
C THR A 10 -11.76 0.07 -15.93
N LYS A 11 -12.67 0.93 -16.41
CA LYS A 11 -12.57 1.51 -17.76
C LYS A 11 -11.29 2.32 -17.96
N GLU A 12 -10.76 2.88 -16.88
CA GLU A 12 -9.62 3.80 -16.87
C GLU A 12 -8.49 3.25 -15.99
N GLY A 13 -8.45 1.94 -15.72
CA GLY A 13 -7.49 1.39 -14.77
C GLY A 13 -7.77 -0.02 -14.26
N TYR A 14 -7.27 -0.30 -13.06
CA TYR A 14 -7.55 -1.54 -12.35
C TYR A 14 -7.50 -1.32 -10.85
N ARG A 15 -8.20 -2.19 -10.11
CA ARG A 15 -8.05 -2.34 -8.67
C ARG A 15 -7.73 -3.79 -8.36
N PHE A 16 -6.72 -3.99 -7.53
CA PHE A 16 -6.26 -5.27 -7.05
C PHE A 16 -6.29 -5.24 -5.52
N ASN A 17 -6.84 -6.28 -4.93
CA ASN A 17 -6.85 -6.49 -3.49
C ASN A 17 -6.46 -7.95 -3.22
N LEU A 18 -5.64 -8.18 -2.20
CA LEU A 18 -5.21 -9.49 -1.75
C LEU A 18 -5.28 -9.48 -0.22
N GLU A 19 -6.04 -10.39 0.35
CA GLU A 19 -6.17 -10.60 1.79
C GLU A 19 -5.67 -12.00 2.12
N GLU A 20 -4.45 -12.08 2.65
CA GLU A 20 -3.86 -13.34 3.04
C GLU A 20 -4.38 -13.80 4.41
N PRO A 21 -4.54 -15.11 4.64
CA PRO A 21 -5.02 -15.65 5.91
C PRO A 21 -4.07 -15.38 7.09
N ASN A 22 -2.82 -14.99 6.82
CA ASN A 22 -1.84 -14.57 7.82
C ASN A 22 -2.06 -13.12 8.32
N GLY A 23 -3.11 -12.43 7.86
CA GLY A 23 -3.41 -11.04 8.22
C GLY A 23 -2.70 -10.00 7.35
N SER A 24 -1.82 -10.42 6.43
CA SER A 24 -1.23 -9.53 5.44
C SER A 24 -2.27 -9.14 4.40
N LYS A 25 -2.22 -7.89 3.96
CA LYS A 25 -3.10 -7.36 2.92
C LYS A 25 -2.30 -6.58 1.91
N ARG A 26 -2.68 -6.68 0.65
CA ARG A 26 -2.19 -5.83 -0.42
C ARG A 26 -3.37 -5.18 -1.11
N GLU A 27 -3.32 -3.86 -1.25
CA GLU A 27 -4.23 -3.14 -2.11
C GLU A 27 -3.40 -2.38 -3.15
N GLU A 28 -3.78 -2.45 -4.42
CA GLU A 28 -3.12 -1.75 -5.50
C GLU A 28 -4.18 -1.25 -6.47
N MET A 29 -4.03 -0.02 -6.96
CA MET A 29 -4.87 0.52 -8.00
C MET A 29 -4.02 1.28 -9.01
N GLY A 30 -4.28 1.04 -10.29
CA GLY A 30 -3.79 1.86 -11.39
C GLY A 30 -4.93 2.70 -11.94
N ILE A 31 -4.71 3.99 -12.12
CA ILE A 31 -5.68 4.93 -12.70
C ILE A 31 -4.97 5.73 -13.80
N ILE A 32 -5.58 5.80 -14.97
CA ILE A 32 -5.18 6.70 -16.05
C ILE A 32 -5.76 8.07 -15.73
N MET A 33 -4.90 9.02 -15.40
CA MET A 33 -5.28 10.41 -15.18
C MET A 33 -5.34 11.13 -16.53
N ASN A 34 -6.37 11.94 -16.74
CA ASN A 34 -6.60 12.77 -17.93
C ASN A 34 -6.61 12.01 -19.26
N PRO A 35 -7.45 10.95 -19.40
CA PRO A 35 -7.53 10.19 -20.64
C PRO A 35 -7.94 11.07 -21.82
N GLY A 36 -7.17 11.04 -22.91
CA GLY A 36 -7.42 11.82 -24.13
C GLY A 36 -6.95 13.28 -24.09
N GLN A 37 -6.20 13.69 -23.07
CA GLN A 37 -5.51 14.99 -23.02
C GLN A 37 -3.98 14.82 -23.14
N PRO A 38 -3.22 15.86 -23.54
CA PRO A 38 -1.76 15.77 -23.69
C PRO A 38 -1.00 15.49 -22.39
N ASP A 39 -1.65 15.64 -21.24
CA ASP A 39 -1.13 15.35 -19.90
C ASP A 39 -1.63 14.00 -19.36
N GLU A 40 -2.05 13.09 -20.24
CA GLU A 40 -2.40 11.71 -19.90
C GLU A 40 -1.20 11.01 -19.24
N HIS A 41 -1.43 10.45 -18.05
CA HIS A 41 -0.41 9.66 -17.35
C HIS A 41 -1.03 8.57 -16.49
N LEU A 42 -0.31 7.46 -16.36
CA LEU A 42 -0.69 6.38 -15.46
C LEU A 42 -0.19 6.68 -14.05
N VAL A 43 -1.10 6.64 -13.09
CA VAL A 43 -0.78 6.66 -11.66
C VAL A 43 -1.06 5.28 -11.08
N VAL A 44 -0.05 4.64 -10.53
CA VAL A 44 -0.20 3.39 -9.78
C VAL A 44 0.05 3.68 -8.31
N MET A 45 -0.93 3.40 -7.47
CA MET A 45 -0.78 3.53 -6.02
C MET A 45 -1.20 2.24 -5.34
N GLY A 46 -0.44 1.83 -4.34
CA GLY A 46 -0.75 0.65 -3.57
C GLY A 46 -0.25 0.73 -2.15
N SER A 47 -0.74 -0.19 -1.34
CA SER A 47 -0.32 -0.42 0.01
C SER A 47 -0.15 -1.92 0.25
N TYR A 48 0.90 -2.26 0.99
CA TYR A 48 1.11 -3.60 1.51
C TYR A 48 1.20 -3.52 3.02
N SER A 49 0.25 -4.13 3.71
CA SER A 49 0.24 -4.22 5.16
C SER A 49 0.61 -5.65 5.59
N THR A 50 1.58 -5.77 6.46
CA THR A 50 1.88 -7.02 7.17
C THR A 50 1.65 -6.82 8.64
N TYR A 51 1.14 -7.87 9.29
CA TYR A 51 0.92 -7.86 10.72
C TYR A 51 1.72 -8.99 11.36
N ASP A 52 2.46 -8.65 12.41
CA ASP A 52 3.26 -9.59 13.18
C ASP A 52 2.69 -9.73 14.60
N ASP A 53 2.04 -10.87 14.84
CA ASP A 53 1.45 -11.24 16.14
C ASP A 53 2.48 -11.29 17.27
N LYS A 54 3.76 -11.60 16.99
CA LYS A 54 4.77 -11.74 18.04
C LYS A 54 5.14 -10.40 18.65
N THR A 55 5.24 -9.37 17.80
CA THR A 55 5.67 -8.03 18.19
C THR A 55 4.51 -7.03 18.30
N ASP A 56 3.29 -7.46 17.95
CA ASP A 56 2.09 -6.62 17.84
C ASP A 56 2.37 -5.37 16.98
N THR A 57 3.06 -5.61 15.86
CA THR A 57 3.52 -4.59 14.92
C THR A 57 2.82 -4.76 13.60
N GLU A 58 2.14 -3.71 13.15
CA GLU A 58 1.60 -3.58 11.81
C GLU A 58 2.57 -2.73 10.97
N THR A 59 3.08 -3.28 9.89
CA THR A 59 3.94 -2.56 8.93
C THR A 59 3.15 -2.30 7.67
N ILE A 60 2.95 -1.03 7.32
CA ILE A 60 2.21 -0.61 6.13
C ILE A 60 3.18 0.10 5.19
N THR A 61 3.42 -0.48 4.02
CA THR A 61 4.24 0.11 2.96
C THR A 61 3.34 0.63 1.86
N MET A 62 3.28 1.94 1.69
CA MET A 62 2.58 2.62 0.61
C MET A 62 3.55 2.96 -0.51
N TYR A 63 3.14 2.76 -1.75
CA TYR A 63 3.89 3.17 -2.92
C TYR A 63 3.00 3.91 -3.90
N THR A 64 3.59 4.86 -4.60
CA THR A 64 2.95 5.66 -5.63
C THR A 64 3.94 5.84 -6.76
N ALA A 65 3.59 5.36 -7.95
CA ALA A 65 4.27 5.62 -9.19
C ALA A 65 3.43 6.60 -9.99
N ASP A 66 3.96 7.79 -10.23
CA ASP A 66 3.34 8.83 -11.04
C ASP A 66 4.36 9.33 -12.09
N LYS A 67 3.99 10.36 -12.86
CA LYS A 67 4.88 10.98 -13.86
C LYS A 67 6.17 11.57 -13.27
N ASP A 68 6.17 11.89 -11.98
CA ASP A 68 7.29 12.50 -11.25
C ASP A 68 8.17 11.42 -10.58
N GLY A 69 7.86 10.13 -10.77
CA GLY A 69 8.68 8.99 -10.39
C GLY A 69 8.04 8.07 -9.35
N TYR A 70 8.86 7.18 -8.79
CA TYR A 70 8.44 6.22 -7.77
C TYR A 70 8.68 6.75 -6.36
N LYS A 71 7.61 6.89 -5.59
CA LYS A 71 7.64 7.34 -4.19
C LYS A 71 7.16 6.18 -3.33
N SER A 72 7.98 5.77 -2.36
CA SER A 72 7.57 4.81 -1.34
C SER A 72 7.62 5.44 0.04
N ARG A 73 6.67 5.07 0.89
CA ARG A 73 6.63 5.40 2.31
C ARG A 73 6.23 4.16 3.07
N TYR A 74 6.92 3.89 4.18
CA TYR A 74 6.49 2.85 5.10
C TYR A 74 6.12 3.47 6.44
N MET A 75 5.17 2.85 7.12
CA MET A 75 4.70 3.22 8.44
C MET A 75 4.69 1.96 9.30
N ILE A 76 5.40 2.01 10.42
CA ILE A 76 5.39 0.94 11.40
C ILE A 76 4.51 1.40 12.55
N LYS A 77 3.38 0.72 12.75
CA LYS A 77 2.48 0.92 13.88
C LYS A 77 2.69 -0.24 14.84
N ASN A 78 3.45 -0.01 15.90
CA ASN A 78 3.53 -0.96 16.99
C ASN A 78 2.55 -0.52 18.10
N ARG A 79 1.59 -1.37 18.43
CA ARG A 79 0.54 -1.03 19.41
C ARG A 79 1.06 -1.08 20.86
N LYS A 80 2.21 -1.74 21.10
CA LYS A 80 2.90 -1.80 22.39
C LYS A 80 3.94 -0.69 22.58
N LEU A 81 4.54 -0.17 21.52
CA LEU A 81 5.54 0.90 21.62
C LEU A 81 4.83 2.24 21.77
N SER A 82 4.70 2.67 23.02
CA SER A 82 4.30 4.04 23.35
C SER A 82 5.20 5.07 22.65
N PRO A 83 4.75 6.32 22.45
CA PRO A 83 5.54 7.40 21.85
C PRO A 83 6.91 7.64 22.51
N GLY A 84 7.15 7.13 23.72
CA GLY A 84 8.43 7.19 24.41
C GLY A 84 9.55 6.36 23.76
N ALA A 85 9.22 5.26 23.06
CA ALA A 85 10.22 4.40 22.43
C ALA A 85 10.76 4.94 21.11
N LEU A 86 10.01 5.81 20.42
CA LEU A 86 10.40 6.45 19.16
C LEU A 86 11.50 7.52 19.34
N LYS A 87 11.76 7.98 20.57
CA LYS A 87 12.82 8.99 20.83
C LYS A 87 14.25 8.42 20.81
N SER A 88 14.46 7.11 20.79
CA SER A 88 15.81 6.52 20.88
C SER A 88 16.47 6.17 19.54
N ALA A 89 15.85 6.45 18.40
CA ALA A 89 16.41 6.14 17.08
C ALA A 89 16.90 7.37 16.27
N ALA A 90 16.95 8.55 16.89
CA ALA A 90 17.63 9.73 16.35
C ALA A 90 18.84 10.04 17.24
N GLY A 91 19.91 9.26 17.04
CA GLY A 91 21.26 9.56 17.51
C GLY A 91 22.10 10.09 16.37
#